data_AF-H6QDA4-F1
#
_entry.id   AF-H6QDA4-F1
#
_cell.length_a   1.000
_cell.length_b   1.000
_cell.length_c   1.000
_cell.angle_alpha   90.00
_cell.angle_beta   90.00
_cell.angle_gamma   90.00
#
_symmetry.space_group_name_H-M   'P 1'
#
loop_
_entity.id
_entity.type
_entity.pdbx_description
1 polymer ?
#
loop_
_entity_poly.entity_id
_entity_poly.type
_entity_poly.pdbx_seq_one_letter_code
_entity_poly.pdbx_strand_id
1 'polypeptide(L)'
;MGGRGLYQNEGWDLQPPTPEKVVEVEGVVDAGAMYTVVRRDLFEPLGIKTLERRRFKDFGGYVEKDIGEAGLALAGRRRAVPVIFGEADDAVVVGVTALKIFGIEVDPVRGCLKRPSCCSSRKAS
;
A
#
# COMPACT_ATOMS: atom_id res chain seq x y z
N MET A 1 -23.73 -4.87 24.82
CA MET A 1 -24.47 -3.87 24.00
C MET A 1 -23.44 -2.94 23.37
N GLY A 2 -22.91 -3.28 22.19
CA GLY A 2 -21.94 -2.45 21.47
C GLY A 2 -22.68 -1.58 20.46
N GLY A 3 -22.61 -0.27 20.62
CA GLY A 3 -23.31 0.69 19.77
C GLY A 3 -22.91 0.52 18.30
N ARG A 4 -23.84 0.01 17.48
CA ARG A 4 -23.78 0.15 16.03
C ARG A 4 -24.10 1.61 15.71
N GLY A 5 -23.08 2.46 15.70
CA GLY A 5 -23.19 3.78 15.12
C GLY A 5 -23.29 3.63 13.60
N LEU A 6 -24.48 3.83 13.05
CA LEU A 6 -24.60 4.09 11.62
C LEU A 6 -24.02 5.49 11.41
N TYR A 7 -22.89 5.60 10.72
CA TYR A 7 -22.39 6.88 10.22
C TYR A 7 -23.43 7.36 9.20
N GLN A 8 -24.39 8.15 9.67
CA GLN A 8 -25.43 8.75 8.84
C GLN A 8 -24.89 10.07 8.31
N ASN A 9 -23.99 10.02 7.33
CA ASN A 9 -23.79 11.09 6.37
C ASN A 9 -22.98 10.48 5.21
N GLU A 10 -23.48 10.73 4.00
CA GLU A 10 -22.89 10.37 2.70
C GLU A 10 -23.25 8.96 2.17
N GLY A 11 -23.72 8.93 0.92
CA GLY A 11 -24.03 7.70 0.20
C GLY A 11 -22.75 6.90 -0.06
N TRP A 12 -22.85 5.58 0.05
CA TRP A 12 -21.73 4.68 -0.20
C TRP A 12 -21.62 4.43 -1.70
N ASP A 13 -20.61 5.01 -2.34
CA ASP A 13 -20.27 4.65 -3.71
C ASP A 13 -19.25 3.50 -3.70
N LEU A 14 -19.60 2.39 -4.35
CA LEU A 14 -18.75 1.20 -4.46
C LEU A 14 -18.47 0.97 -5.94
N GLN A 15 -17.25 1.30 -6.36
CA GLN A 15 -16.82 1.09 -7.74
C GLN A 15 -15.77 -0.02 -7.82
N PRO A 16 -15.86 -0.94 -8.79
CA PRO A 16 -14.82 -1.93 -8.99
C PRO A 16 -13.55 -1.24 -9.51
N PRO A 17 -12.38 -1.47 -8.89
CA PRO A 17 -11.13 -0.94 -9.42
C PRO A 17 -10.82 -1.65 -10.74
N THR A 18 -10.88 -0.92 -11.87
CA THR A 18 -10.50 -1.42 -13.19
C THR A 18 -9.25 -0.68 -13.67
N PRO A 19 -8.10 -1.36 -13.82
CA PRO A 19 -6.89 -0.70 -14.27
C PRO A 19 -6.91 -0.52 -15.79
N GLU A 20 -6.75 0.71 -16.26
CA GLU A 20 -6.49 0.99 -17.69
C GLU A 20 -5.05 0.63 -18.09
N LYS A 21 -4.10 0.78 -17.16
CA LYS A 21 -2.67 0.53 -17.35
C LYS A 21 -2.07 -0.17 -16.14
N VAL A 22 -1.06 -1.00 -16.38
CA VAL A 22 -0.31 -1.73 -15.34
C VAL A 22 1.18 -1.61 -15.65
N VAL A 23 1.99 -1.38 -14.62
CA VAL A 23 3.45 -1.40 -14.67
C VAL A 23 3.96 -2.40 -13.64
N GLU A 24 4.95 -3.21 -14.03
CA GLU A 24 5.68 -4.07 -13.10
C GLU A 24 6.91 -3.33 -12.59
N VAL A 25 7.10 -3.34 -11.27
CA VAL A 25 8.18 -2.62 -10.60
C VAL A 25 8.75 -3.46 -9.47
N GLU A 26 10.04 -3.34 -9.24
CA GLU A 26 10.68 -3.88 -8.04
C GLU A 26 10.44 -2.92 -6.87
N GLY A 27 10.08 -3.47 -5.72
CA GLY A 27 9.80 -2.70 -4.52
C GLY A 27 10.26 -3.44 -3.26
N VAL A 28 10.62 -2.66 -2.25
CA VAL A 28 11.06 -3.17 -0.95
C VAL A 28 9.88 -3.22 0.01
N VAL A 29 9.78 -4.29 0.78
CA VAL A 29 8.79 -4.41 1.85
C VAL A 29 9.37 -3.79 3.10
N ASP A 30 8.69 -2.80 3.68
CA ASP A 30 9.13 -2.13 4.89
C ASP A 30 8.03 -2.14 5.96
N ALA A 31 8.32 -2.83 7.07
CA ALA A 31 7.44 -2.91 8.24
C ALA A 31 7.40 -1.61 9.06
N GLY A 32 8.38 -0.72 8.89
CA GLY A 32 8.43 0.60 9.50
C GLY A 32 7.63 1.66 8.71
N ALA A 33 7.37 1.42 7.43
CA ALA A 33 6.61 2.33 6.59
C ALA A 33 5.09 2.14 6.76
N MET A 34 4.39 3.19 7.18
CA MET A 34 2.93 3.15 7.34
C MET A 34 2.21 2.99 5.98
N TYR A 35 2.65 3.76 4.97
CA TYR A 35 2.07 3.80 3.64
C TYR A 35 3.00 3.16 2.60
N THR A 36 2.42 2.76 1.47
CA THR A 36 3.20 2.40 0.29
C THR A 36 3.71 3.67 -0.37
N VAL A 37 4.97 3.70 -0.80
CA VAL A 37 5.56 4.82 -1.55
C VAL A 37 5.70 4.41 -3.00
N VAL A 38 5.19 5.24 -3.91
CA VAL A 38 5.33 5.07 -5.35
C VAL A 38 5.99 6.31 -5.92
N ARG A 39 7.02 6.11 -6.73
CA ARG A 39 7.76 7.19 -7.37
C ARG A 39 6.91 7.91 -8.40
N ARG A 40 7.16 9.21 -8.55
CA ARG A 40 6.46 10.09 -9.47
C ARG A 40 6.48 9.63 -10.93
N ASP A 41 7.64 9.14 -11.40
CA ASP A 41 7.82 8.62 -12.76
C ASP A 41 6.92 7.43 -13.08
N LEU A 42 6.46 6.69 -12.06
CA LEU A 42 5.61 5.51 -12.22
C LEU A 42 4.11 5.86 -12.25
N PHE A 43 3.65 6.79 -11.40
CA PHE A 43 2.21 7.01 -11.23
C PHE A 43 1.65 8.08 -12.17
N GLU A 44 2.44 9.09 -12.58
CA GLU A 44 1.99 10.13 -13.51
C GLU A 44 1.57 9.53 -14.87
N PRO A 45 2.33 8.59 -15.50
CA PRO A 45 1.91 7.96 -16.76
C PRO A 45 0.68 7.03 -16.63
N LEU A 46 0.43 6.53 -15.42
CA LEU A 46 -0.75 5.73 -15.07
C LEU A 46 -1.98 6.59 -14.82
N GLY A 47 -1.85 7.92 -14.78
CA GLY A 47 -2.97 8.84 -14.55
C GLY A 47 -3.49 8.82 -13.12
N ILE A 48 -2.70 8.32 -12.16
CA ILE A 48 -3.08 8.29 -10.75
C ILE A 48 -3.06 9.72 -10.22
N LYS A 49 -4.14 10.15 -9.58
CA LYS A 49 -4.32 11.52 -9.09
C LYS A 49 -4.04 11.61 -7.60
N THR A 50 -3.53 12.76 -7.18
CA THR A 50 -3.53 13.15 -5.76
C THR A 50 -4.96 13.33 -5.29
N LEU A 51 -5.30 12.68 -4.18
CA LEU A 51 -6.59 12.81 -3.50
C LEU A 51 -6.51 13.83 -2.36
N GLU A 52 -5.40 13.83 -1.62
CA GLU A 52 -5.19 14.76 -0.50
C GLU A 52 -3.70 15.09 -0.31
N ARG A 53 -3.44 16.17 0.43
CA ARG A 53 -2.13 16.44 1.03
C ARG A 53 -2.21 16.22 2.51
N ARG A 54 -1.27 15.45 3.05
CA ARG A 54 -1.23 15.15 4.48
C ARG A 54 0.13 15.47 5.07
N ARG A 55 0.10 16.00 6.28
CA ARG A 55 1.27 16.37 7.05
C ARG A 55 1.72 15.19 7.91
N PHE A 56 2.95 14.74 7.71
CA PHE A 56 3.61 13.67 8.44
C PHE A 56 4.68 14.23 9.35
N LYS A 57 4.85 13.62 10.52
CA LYS A 57 5.94 13.95 11.43
C LYS A 57 7.15 13.10 11.06
N ASP A 58 8.27 13.76 10.80
CA ASP A 58 9.56 13.17 10.48
C ASP A 58 10.62 13.66 11.49
N PHE A 59 11.81 13.07 11.49
CA PHE A 59 12.87 13.32 12.47
C PHE A 59 13.28 14.80 12.58
N GLY A 60 13.13 15.58 11.50
CA GLY A 60 13.47 17.01 11.43
C GLY A 60 12.29 17.98 11.51
N GLY A 61 11.05 17.51 11.68
CA GLY A 61 9.88 18.36 11.70
C GLY A 61 8.67 17.74 11.02
N TYR A 62 7.90 18.56 10.30
CA TYR A 62 6.75 18.07 9.55
C TYR A 62 7.00 18.17 8.05
N VAL A 63 6.69 17.10 7.34
CA VAL A 63 6.73 17.04 5.87
C VAL A 63 5.32 16.89 5.33
N GLU A 64 4.99 17.60 4.27
CA GLU A 64 3.74 17.38 3.53
C GLU A 64 3.99 16.41 2.39
N LYS A 65 3.09 15.44 2.23
CA LYS A 65 3.14 14.46 1.16
C LYS A 65 1.80 14.41 0.45
N ASP A 66 1.87 14.32 -0.88
CA ASP A 66 0.71 14.02 -1.71
C ASP A 66 0.33 12.55 -1.53
N ILE A 67 -0.95 12.29 -1.30
CA ILE A 67 -1.52 10.94 -1.14
C ILE A 67 -2.53 10.69 -2.25
N GLY A 68 -2.47 9.50 -2.82
CA GLY A 68 -3.48 8.99 -3.75
C GLY A 68 -3.88 7.55 -3.43
N GLU A 69 -4.63 6.94 -4.34
CA GLU A 69 -4.99 5.52 -4.31
C GLU A 69 -4.49 4.83 -5.57
N ALA A 70 -3.88 3.66 -5.40
CA ALA A 70 -3.37 2.86 -6.51
C ALA A 70 -3.85 1.41 -6.43
N GLY A 71 -4.10 0.81 -7.58
CA GLY A 71 -4.31 -0.64 -7.69
C GLY A 71 -2.98 -1.37 -7.58
N LEU A 72 -2.70 -1.98 -6.42
CA LEU A 72 -1.52 -2.81 -6.22
C LEU A 72 -1.84 -4.27 -6.54
N ALA A 73 -0.93 -4.96 -7.22
CA ALA A 73 -0.97 -6.41 -7.38
C ALA A 73 0.15 -7.05 -6.57
N LEU A 74 -0.22 -7.90 -5.61
CA LEU A 74 0.74 -8.56 -4.73
C LEU A 74 0.22 -9.96 -4.37
N ALA A 75 1.12 -10.95 -4.40
CA ALA A 75 0.81 -12.34 -4.06
C ALA A 75 -0.42 -12.90 -4.81
N GLY A 76 -0.53 -12.61 -6.12
CA GLY A 76 -1.61 -13.13 -6.99
C GLY A 76 -2.98 -12.47 -6.78
N ARG A 77 -3.06 -11.41 -5.96
CA ARG A 77 -4.29 -10.66 -5.70
C ARG A 77 -4.09 -9.20 -6.09
N ARG A 78 -5.19 -8.49 -6.34
CA ARG A 78 -5.20 -7.05 -6.58
C ARG A 78 -6.08 -6.34 -5.56
N ARG A 79 -5.63 -5.21 -5.03
CA ARG A 79 -6.35 -4.38 -4.06
C ARG A 79 -6.04 -2.90 -4.32
N ALA A 80 -7.01 -2.03 -4.07
CA ALA A 80 -6.74 -0.60 -3.93
C ALA A 80 -6.03 -0.36 -2.60
N VAL A 81 -4.97 0.44 -2.61
CA VAL A 81 -4.21 0.81 -1.41
C VAL A 81 -3.91 2.31 -1.44
N PRO A 82 -3.86 2.98 -0.27
CA PRO A 82 -3.38 4.35 -0.21
C PRO A 82 -1.87 4.38 -0.46
N VAL A 83 -1.42 5.35 -1.25
CA VAL A 83 -0.02 5.54 -1.63
C VAL A 83 0.44 6.96 -1.35
N ILE A 84 1.67 7.09 -0.87
CA ILE A 84 2.40 8.36 -0.85
C ILE A 84 3.14 8.48 -2.17
N PHE A 85 3.08 9.68 -2.76
CA PHE A 85 3.87 10.02 -3.92
C PHE A 85 5.27 10.45 -3.50
N GLY A 86 6.25 9.63 -3.89
CA GLY A 86 7.68 9.89 -3.72
C GLY A 86 8.27 10.59 -4.94
N GLU A 87 9.52 11.01 -4.80
CA GLU A 87 10.32 11.57 -5.89
C GLU A 87 10.83 10.47 -6.84
N ALA A 88 11.37 10.85 -8.00
CA ALA A 88 11.80 9.90 -9.04
C ALA A 88 12.95 8.98 -8.59
N ASP A 89 13.77 9.43 -7.63
CA ASP A 89 14.92 8.69 -7.12
C ASP A 89 14.60 7.89 -5.85
N ASP A 90 13.38 8.00 -5.31
CA ASP A 90 12.97 7.26 -4.13
C ASP A 90 12.86 5.76 -4.41
N ALA A 91 12.98 4.91 -3.38
CA ALA A 91 12.63 3.50 -3.54
C ALA A 91 11.11 3.34 -3.62
N VAL A 92 10.63 2.36 -4.41
CA VAL A 92 9.24 1.88 -4.27
C VAL A 92 9.17 1.04 -2.99
N VAL A 93 8.28 1.43 -2.08
CA VAL A 93 8.16 0.79 -0.77
C VAL A 93 6.75 0.25 -0.58
N VAL A 94 6.61 -1.00 -0.17
CA VAL A 94 5.34 -1.60 0.27
C VAL A 94 5.26 -1.53 1.79
N GLY A 95 4.43 -0.60 2.28
CA GLY A 95 4.23 -0.38 3.71
C GLY A 95 3.19 -1.29 4.35
N VAL A 96 3.09 -1.22 5.68
CA VAL A 96 2.23 -2.10 6.48
C VAL A 96 0.75 -1.97 6.18
N THR A 97 0.26 -0.81 5.74
CA THR A 97 -1.15 -0.63 5.39
C THR A 97 -1.52 -1.50 4.19
N ALA A 98 -0.69 -1.54 3.16
CA ALA A 98 -0.90 -2.44 2.03
C ALA A 98 -0.85 -3.90 2.49
N LEU A 99 0.17 -4.29 3.26
CA LEU A 99 0.30 -5.67 3.75
C LEU A 99 -0.95 -6.13 4.53
N LYS A 100 -1.53 -5.25 5.37
CA LYS A 100 -2.79 -5.50 6.08
C LYS A 100 -4.00 -5.63 5.14
N ILE A 101 -4.13 -4.77 4.14
CA ILE A 101 -5.19 -4.85 3.11
C ILE A 101 -5.11 -6.20 2.36
N PHE A 102 -3.90 -6.71 2.15
CA PHE A 102 -3.67 -8.03 1.55
C PHE A 102 -3.78 -9.19 2.55
N GLY A 103 -3.94 -8.95 3.86
CA GLY A 103 -3.93 -10.00 4.88
C GLY A 103 -2.61 -10.76 4.94
N ILE A 104 -1.49 -10.07 4.71
CA ILE A 104 -0.14 -10.61 4.84
C ILE A 104 0.38 -10.23 6.22
N GLU A 105 0.79 -11.24 7.00
CA GLU A 105 1.39 -11.00 8.31
C GLU A 105 2.85 -10.59 8.17
N VAL A 106 3.19 -9.52 8.89
CA VAL A 106 4.55 -8.98 8.96
C VAL A 106 5.21 -9.56 10.20
N ASP A 107 6.33 -10.27 10.05
CA ASP A 107 7.17 -10.70 11.16
C ASP A 107 8.26 -9.62 11.40
N PRO A 108 8.07 -8.70 12.37
CA PRO A 108 8.95 -7.55 12.57
C PRO A 108 10.35 -7.94 13.04
N VAL A 109 10.56 -9.18 13.52
CA VAL A 109 11.85 -9.66 14.03
C VAL A 109 12.75 -10.17 12.90
N ARG A 110 12.16 -10.58 11.76
CA ARG A 110 12.89 -11.27 10.69
C ARG A 110 12.96 -10.49 9.37
N GLY A 111 12.24 -9.38 9.23
CA GLY A 111 12.09 -8.69 7.94
C GLY A 111 11.50 -9.60 6.85
N CYS A 112 10.81 -10.68 7.25
CA CYS A 112 10.30 -11.70 6.34
C CYS A 112 8.77 -11.69 6.36
N LEU A 113 8.17 -11.57 5.17
CA LEU A 113 6.73 -11.70 4.98
C LEU A 113 6.29 -13.16 5.18
N LYS A 114 5.33 -13.41 6.07
CA LYS A 114 4.66 -14.72 6.14
C LYS A 114 3.36 -14.64 5.34
N ARG A 115 3.27 -15.48 4.31
CA ARG A 115 1.98 -15.78 3.67
C ARG A 115 1.21 -16.76 4.57
N PRO A 116 -0.11 -16.60 4.75
CA PRO A 116 -0.94 -17.73 5.15
C PRO A 116 -1.03 -18.68 3.95
N SER A 117 -0.48 -19.88 4.10
CA SER A 117 -0.46 -21.01 3.14
C SER A 117 0.45 -20.86 1.90
N CYS A 118 1.73 -21.18 2.09
CA CYS A 118 2.41 -22.10 1.17
C CYS A 118 3.43 -22.90 1.99
N CYS A 119 2.92 -23.86 2.76
CA CYS A 119 3.72 -24.93 3.30
C CYS A 119 3.53 -26.13 2.36
N SER A 120 4.46 -26.34 1.45
CA SER A 120 4.66 -27.64 0.81
C SER A 120 6.13 -27.81 0.45
N SER A 121 6.83 -28.54 1.33
CA SER A 121 7.96 -29.42 1.06
C SER A 121 9.13 -28.89 0.21
N ARG A 122 10.29 -28.75 0.86
CA ARG A 122 11.45 -29.61 0.55
C ARG A 122 12.43 -29.64 1.72
N LYS A 123 12.53 -30.83 2.35
CA LYS A 123 13.75 -31.33 2.97
C LYS A 123 14.62 -31.98 1.89
N ALA A 124 15.91 -32.16 2.24
CA ALA A 124 17.02 -32.80 1.52
C ALA A 124 17.75 -31.84 0.55
N SER A 125 19.08 -31.69 0.62
CA SER A 125 20.14 -32.58 1.14
C SER A 125 21.15 -31.86 2.03
#